data_AF-A0A2W4S285-F1
#
_entry.id   AF-A0A2W4S285-F1
#
_cell.length_a   1.000
_cell.length_b   1.000
_cell.length_c   1.000
_cell.angle_alpha   90.00
_cell.angle_beta   90.00
_cell.angle_gamma   90.00
#
_symmetry.space_group_name_H-M   'P 1'
#
loop_
_entity.id
_entity.type
_entity.pdbx_description
1 polymer ?
#
loop_
_entity_poly.entity_id
_entity_poly.type
_entity_poly.pdbx_seq_one_letter_code
_entity_poly.pdbx_strand_id
1 'polypeptide(L)'
;MPHREPIERTTRPPEDLESGTETYDAAPPDLPPSPAGGGVETGGEPAASRRRAGRPKDQIRHDERTALDPEPFLGFDSLDVDGVLDWIRDADPDIETLQTIRRYENTHRRRTPVLRECTRRIDLLRGESRT
;
A
#
# COMPACT_ATOMS: atom_id res chain seq x y z
N MET A 1 -55.39 10.55 28.79
CA MET A 1 -55.44 11.06 27.40
C MET A 1 -54.76 12.41 27.33
N PRO A 2 -53.51 12.48 26.86
CA PRO A 2 -52.96 13.71 26.29
C PRO A 2 -52.65 13.53 24.79
N HIS A 3 -53.18 14.45 23.99
CA HIS A 3 -52.97 14.57 22.55
C HIS A 3 -51.51 14.94 22.27
N ARG A 4 -50.83 14.17 21.40
CA ARG A 4 -49.57 14.59 20.77
C ARG A 4 -49.91 15.00 19.34
N GLU A 5 -49.69 16.28 19.04
CA GLU A 5 -49.78 16.84 17.70
C GLU A 5 -48.66 16.25 16.80
N PRO A 6 -48.91 16.05 15.49
CA PRO A 6 -47.88 15.61 14.56
C PRO A 6 -46.91 16.75 14.24
N ILE A 7 -45.61 16.45 14.29
CA ILE A 7 -44.54 17.41 14.03
C ILE A 7 -44.47 17.62 12.50
N GLU A 8 -44.98 18.74 12.01
CA GLU A 8 -44.82 19.12 10.61
C GLU A 8 -43.34 19.46 10.35
N ARG A 9 -42.63 18.53 9.70
CA ARG A 9 -41.29 18.78 9.16
C ARG A 9 -41.43 19.80 8.05
N THR A 10 -41.22 21.07 8.37
CA THR A 10 -41.03 22.15 7.39
C THR A 10 -39.88 21.77 6.46
N THR A 11 -40.21 21.30 5.25
CA THR A 11 -39.31 21.23 4.10
C THR A 11 -38.84 22.65 3.81
N ARG A 12 -37.63 22.99 4.25
CA ARG A 12 -36.87 24.11 3.70
C ARG A 12 -36.27 23.63 2.37
N PRO A 13 -36.45 24.35 1.26
CA PRO A 13 -35.73 24.05 0.02
C PRO A 13 -34.22 24.27 0.24
N PRO A 14 -33.34 23.53 -0.47
CA PRO A 14 -31.90 23.74 -0.34
C PRO A 14 -31.55 25.15 -0.79
N GLU A 15 -30.88 25.87 0.10
CA GLU A 15 -30.20 27.12 -0.18
C GLU A 15 -29.20 26.94 -1.34
N ASP A 16 -29.30 27.86 -2.29
CA ASP A 16 -28.49 27.98 -3.49
C ASP A 16 -27.00 28.10 -3.09
N LEU A 17 -26.30 26.96 -3.10
CA LEU A 17 -24.84 26.96 -3.03
C LEU A 17 -24.33 27.43 -4.40
N GLU A 18 -24.39 28.75 -4.61
CA GLU A 18 -23.52 29.43 -5.57
C GLU A 18 -22.08 29.08 -5.18
N SER A 19 -21.56 28.00 -5.76
CA SER A 19 -20.13 27.70 -5.75
C SER A 19 -19.47 28.79 -6.57
N GLY A 20 -19.19 29.92 -5.92
CA GLY A 20 -18.31 30.94 -6.42
C GLY A 20 -17.02 30.24 -6.81
N THR A 21 -16.74 30.20 -8.11
CA THR A 21 -15.43 29.90 -8.65
C THR A 21 -14.51 31.01 -8.18
N GLU A 22 -14.01 30.90 -6.95
CA GLU A 22 -12.90 31.68 -6.46
C GLU A 22 -11.68 31.17 -7.22
N THR A 23 -11.45 31.79 -8.38
CA THR A 23 -10.23 31.63 -9.17
C THR A 23 -9.05 31.85 -8.25
N TYR A 24 -8.31 30.77 -7.98
CA TYR A 24 -7.06 30.82 -7.23
C TYR A 24 -6.09 31.73 -7.98
N ASP A 25 -5.92 32.93 -7.45
CA ASP A 25 -5.05 33.98 -7.95
C ASP A 25 -3.59 33.49 -7.92
N ALA A 26 -2.88 33.71 -9.02
CA ALA A 26 -1.59 33.11 -9.30
C ALA A 26 -0.51 33.46 -8.26
N ALA A 27 0.26 32.46 -7.81
CA ALA A 27 1.55 32.73 -7.15
C ALA A 27 2.52 33.36 -8.18
N PRO A 28 3.24 34.45 -7.83
CA PRO A 28 4.13 35.14 -8.76
C PRO A 28 5.31 34.26 -9.21
N PRO A 29 5.75 34.34 -10.47
CA PRO A 29 6.94 33.64 -10.93
C PRO A 29 8.18 34.43 -10.53
N ASP A 30 8.64 34.26 -9.29
CA ASP A 30 9.94 34.80 -8.84
C ASP A 30 10.80 33.66 -8.29
N LEU A 31 11.15 32.73 -9.19
CA LEU A 31 12.23 31.77 -8.93
C LEU A 31 13.56 32.52 -9.13
N PRO A 32 14.46 32.56 -8.13
CA PRO A 32 15.78 33.14 -8.34
C PRO A 32 16.53 32.29 -9.39
N PRO A 33 17.34 32.90 -10.28
CA PRO A 33 18.15 32.13 -11.21
C PRO A 33 19.14 31.25 -10.44
N SER A 34 19.17 29.96 -10.77
CA SER A 34 20.19 29.03 -10.30
C SER A 34 21.59 29.61 -10.60
N PRO A 35 22.56 29.56 -9.65
CA PRO A 35 23.91 29.99 -9.95
C PRO A 35 24.54 29.03 -10.95
N ALA A 36 24.66 29.48 -12.20
CA ALA A 36 25.51 28.87 -13.18
C ALA A 36 26.98 29.21 -12.87
N GLY A 37 27.81 28.19 -12.68
CA GLY A 37 29.26 28.27 -12.86
C GLY A 37 30.10 28.36 -11.58
N GLY A 38 30.97 27.37 -11.38
CA GLY A 38 32.02 27.39 -10.37
C GLY A 38 32.91 26.16 -10.50
N GLY A 39 33.82 26.19 -11.48
CA GLY A 39 34.79 25.13 -11.72
C GLY A 39 35.73 24.95 -10.53
N VAL A 40 35.96 23.69 -10.16
CA VAL A 40 37.19 23.27 -9.50
C VAL A 40 37.77 22.11 -10.28
N GLU A 41 38.67 22.48 -11.18
CA GLU A 41 39.78 21.65 -11.60
C GLU A 41 40.60 21.26 -10.37
N THR A 42 40.64 19.97 -10.05
CA THR A 42 41.73 19.44 -9.23
C THR A 42 42.16 18.14 -9.88
N GLY A 43 43.07 18.28 -10.83
CA GLY A 43 43.85 17.17 -11.34
C GLY A 43 44.83 16.68 -10.27
N GLY A 44 45.00 15.36 -10.19
CA GLY A 44 45.91 14.73 -9.23
C GLY A 44 45.95 13.20 -9.35
N GLU A 45 46.53 12.73 -10.47
CA GLU A 45 47.19 11.44 -10.71
C GLU A 45 46.48 10.06 -10.55
N PRO A 46 46.74 9.11 -11.50
CA PRO A 46 46.21 7.76 -11.47
C PRO A 46 47.15 6.79 -10.74
N ALA A 47 46.73 6.24 -9.60
CA ALA A 47 47.41 5.10 -8.99
C ALA A 47 46.86 3.79 -9.58
N ALA A 48 47.54 3.29 -10.61
CA ALA A 48 47.33 1.93 -11.07
C ALA A 48 47.75 0.91 -10.01
N SER A 49 46.95 -0.16 -9.93
CA SER A 49 47.42 -1.53 -9.67
C SER A 49 47.71 -1.93 -8.21
N ARG A 50 46.76 -2.66 -7.60
CA ARG A 50 47.09 -3.94 -6.97
C ARG A 50 45.88 -4.88 -6.75
N ARG A 51 45.81 -5.87 -7.64
CA ARG A 51 45.41 -7.28 -7.41
C ARG A 51 43.97 -7.56 -6.96
N ARG A 52 43.29 -8.31 -7.84
CA ARG A 52 42.16 -9.20 -7.56
C ARG A 52 42.44 -10.01 -6.28
N ALA A 53 41.87 -9.57 -5.16
CA ALA A 53 41.56 -10.46 -4.06
C ALA A 53 40.17 -11.02 -4.33
N GLY A 54 40.08 -12.35 -4.49
CA GLY A 54 38.81 -13.04 -4.72
C GLY A 54 37.80 -12.62 -3.67
N ARG A 55 36.73 -11.96 -4.12
CA ARG A 55 35.52 -11.75 -3.32
C ARG A 55 34.98 -13.15 -3.00
N PRO A 56 34.89 -13.60 -1.74
CA PRO A 56 34.08 -14.76 -1.45
C PRO A 56 32.65 -14.40 -1.88
N LYS A 57 32.19 -15.00 -2.99
CA LYS A 57 30.78 -15.00 -3.40
C LYS A 57 30.03 -15.96 -2.46
N ASP A 58 29.89 -15.63 -1.18
CA ASP A 58 29.06 -16.47 -0.31
C ASP A 58 28.42 -15.79 0.90
N GLN A 59 28.64 -14.50 1.16
CA GLN A 59 28.08 -13.91 2.38
C GLN A 59 27.51 -12.53 2.17
N ILE A 60 26.69 -12.42 1.12
CA ILE A 60 25.47 -11.63 1.26
C ILE A 60 24.34 -12.65 1.43
N ARG A 61 24.38 -13.39 2.54
CA ARG A 61 23.12 -13.72 3.21
C ARG A 61 22.67 -12.39 3.76
N HIS A 62 22.02 -11.61 2.89
CA HIS A 62 21.41 -10.36 3.28
C HIS A 62 20.48 -10.75 4.42
N ASP A 63 20.82 -10.27 5.60
CA ASP A 63 20.00 -10.34 6.80
C ASP A 63 18.78 -9.42 6.60
N GLU A 64 18.05 -9.59 5.49
CA GLU A 64 16.76 -8.96 5.19
C GLU A 64 15.63 -9.62 5.98
N ARG A 65 15.96 -10.27 7.11
CA ARG A 65 14.96 -10.83 8.03
C ARG A 65 14.21 -9.76 8.82
N THR A 66 14.43 -8.48 8.51
CA THR A 66 13.74 -7.35 9.14
C THR A 66 13.21 -6.34 8.12
N ALA A 67 13.13 -6.69 6.83
CA ALA A 67 12.14 -6.03 5.99
C ALA A 67 10.81 -6.67 6.38
N LEU A 68 9.99 -5.96 7.17
CA LEU A 68 8.60 -6.35 7.42
C LEU A 68 7.99 -6.71 6.06
N ASP A 69 7.65 -7.99 5.85
CA ASP A 69 6.93 -8.40 4.63
C ASP A 69 5.74 -7.43 4.51
N PRO A 70 5.56 -6.71 3.38
CA PRO A 70 4.53 -5.68 3.31
C PRO A 70 3.15 -6.30 3.53
N GLU A 71 2.23 -5.51 4.09
CA GLU A 71 0.85 -5.95 4.24
C GLU A 71 0.28 -6.41 2.89
N PRO A 72 -0.54 -7.49 2.85
CA PRO A 72 -1.10 -7.99 1.59
C PRO A 72 -1.97 -6.95 0.88
N PHE A 73 -2.62 -6.09 1.66
CA PHE A 73 -3.36 -4.92 1.20
C PHE A 73 -3.47 -3.89 2.33
N LEU A 74 -3.85 -2.66 1.98
CA LEU A 74 -3.93 -1.54 2.92
C LEU A 74 -4.90 -1.84 4.07
N GLY A 75 -4.41 -1.77 5.31
CA GLY A 75 -5.23 -1.93 6.52
C GLY A 75 -5.51 -3.37 6.92
N PHE A 76 -4.84 -4.35 6.30
CA PHE A 76 -4.98 -5.77 6.63
C PHE A 76 -4.76 -6.07 8.13
N ASP A 77 -3.75 -5.46 8.75
CA ASP A 77 -3.41 -5.63 10.15
C ASP A 77 -4.47 -5.08 11.11
N SER A 78 -5.31 -4.17 10.64
CA SER A 78 -6.40 -3.59 11.42
C SER A 78 -7.66 -4.44 11.37
N LEU A 79 -7.79 -5.34 10.39
CA LEU A 79 -8.95 -6.21 10.27
C LEU A 79 -8.86 -7.41 11.22
N ASP A 80 -9.98 -7.74 11.84
CA ASP A 80 -10.14 -9.00 12.56
C ASP A 80 -10.35 -10.19 11.60
N VAL A 81 -10.54 -11.38 12.15
CA VAL A 81 -10.73 -12.61 11.36
C VAL A 81 -11.94 -12.49 10.43
N ASP A 82 -13.08 -12.04 10.94
CA ASP A 82 -14.32 -11.96 10.17
C ASP A 82 -14.21 -10.87 9.10
N GLY A 83 -13.61 -9.73 9.41
CA GLY A 83 -13.33 -8.68 8.43
C GLY A 83 -12.44 -9.15 7.27
N VAL A 84 -11.38 -9.92 7.57
CA VAL A 84 -10.55 -10.52 6.50
C VAL A 84 -11.33 -11.54 5.68
N LEU A 85 -12.11 -12.41 6.32
CA LEU A 85 -12.91 -13.43 5.61
C LEU A 85 -13.97 -12.79 4.72
N ASP A 86 -14.61 -11.72 5.18
CA ASP A 86 -15.59 -10.95 4.42
C ASP A 86 -14.92 -10.29 3.20
N TRP A 87 -13.76 -9.65 3.39
CA TRP A 87 -12.99 -9.09 2.29
C TRP A 87 -12.59 -10.14 1.25
N ILE A 88 -12.11 -11.32 1.66
CA ILE A 88 -11.75 -12.39 0.71
C ILE A 88 -13.02 -12.85 -0.04
N ARG A 89 -14.20 -12.86 0.58
CA ARG A 89 -15.47 -13.20 -0.07
C ARG A 89 -15.92 -12.16 -1.10
N ASP A 90 -15.86 -10.88 -0.73
CA ASP A 90 -16.34 -9.77 -1.55
C ASP A 90 -15.39 -9.43 -2.69
N ALA A 91 -14.09 -9.28 -2.39
CA ALA A 91 -13.08 -8.90 -3.36
C ALA A 91 -12.68 -10.03 -4.32
N ASP A 92 -13.04 -11.28 -3.97
CA ASP A 92 -12.70 -12.52 -4.65
C ASP A 92 -11.29 -12.52 -5.28
N PRO A 93 -10.24 -12.45 -4.44
CA PRO A 93 -8.87 -12.26 -4.91
C PRO A 93 -8.35 -13.47 -5.69
N ASP A 94 -7.45 -13.20 -6.63
CA ASP A 94 -6.78 -14.21 -7.44
C ASP A 94 -5.82 -15.10 -6.61
N ILE A 95 -5.31 -16.15 -7.28
CA ILE A 95 -4.41 -17.14 -6.66
C ILE A 95 -3.15 -16.50 -6.07
N GLU A 96 -2.54 -15.52 -6.73
CA GLU A 96 -1.30 -14.88 -6.27
C GLU A 96 -1.58 -14.03 -5.02
N THR A 97 -2.66 -13.26 -5.04
CA THR A 97 -3.11 -12.47 -3.89
C THR A 97 -3.43 -13.36 -2.68
N LEU A 98 -4.14 -14.48 -2.89
CA LEU A 98 -4.42 -15.47 -1.82
C LEU A 98 -3.14 -16.10 -1.26
N GLN A 99 -2.13 -16.34 -2.09
CA GLN A 99 -0.83 -16.85 -1.64
C GLN A 99 -0.06 -15.82 -0.82
N THR A 100 -0.11 -14.55 -1.22
CA THR A 100 0.47 -13.42 -0.48
C THR A 100 -0.15 -13.30 0.91
N ILE A 101 -1.49 -13.28 0.99
CA ILE A 101 -2.22 -13.25 2.27
C ILE A 101 -1.83 -14.45 3.12
N ARG A 102 -1.85 -15.67 2.56
CA ARG A 102 -1.52 -16.89 3.30
C ARG A 102 -0.08 -16.87 3.84
N ARG A 103 0.89 -16.39 3.06
CA ARG A 103 2.30 -16.27 3.50
C ARG A 103 2.42 -15.24 4.61
N TYR A 104 1.88 -14.04 4.40
CA TYR A 104 1.91 -12.96 5.39
C TYR A 104 1.27 -13.42 6.70
N GLU A 105 0.09 -14.03 6.62
CA GLU A 105 -0.65 -14.52 7.77
C GLU A 105 0.14 -15.62 8.52
N ASN A 106 0.83 -16.51 7.81
CA ASN A 106 1.66 -17.56 8.43
C ASN A 106 2.84 -16.99 9.23
N THR A 107 3.40 -15.87 8.77
CA THR A 107 4.54 -15.20 9.41
C THR A 107 4.13 -14.35 10.62
N HIS A 108 3.02 -13.60 10.53
CA HIS A 108 2.71 -12.54 11.50
C HIS A 108 1.65 -12.91 12.55
N ARG A 109 0.45 -13.34 12.10
CA ARG A 109 -0.76 -13.42 12.96
C ARG A 109 -1.26 -14.84 13.18
N ARG A 110 -1.02 -15.74 12.23
CA ARG A 110 -1.39 -17.18 12.24
C ARG A 110 -2.85 -17.45 12.58
N ARG A 111 -3.78 -16.61 12.12
CA ARG A 111 -5.22 -16.82 12.27
C ARG A 111 -5.63 -18.04 11.45
N THR A 112 -5.88 -19.15 12.15
CA THR A 112 -6.22 -20.44 11.53
C THR A 112 -7.41 -20.36 10.56
N PRO A 113 -8.51 -19.62 10.85
CA PRO A 113 -9.63 -19.51 9.91
C PRO A 113 -9.24 -18.86 8.57
N VAL A 114 -8.45 -17.79 8.61
CA VAL A 114 -7.95 -17.10 7.40
C VAL A 114 -7.06 -18.03 6.58
N LEU A 115 -6.11 -18.72 7.22
CA LEU A 115 -5.22 -19.67 6.54
C LEU A 115 -5.99 -20.82 5.86
N ARG A 116 -7.04 -21.34 6.51
CA ARG A 116 -7.89 -22.39 5.95
C ARG A 116 -8.67 -21.88 4.74
N GLU A 117 -9.26 -20.70 4.83
CA GLU A 117 -10.02 -20.12 3.72
C GLU A 117 -9.13 -19.84 2.50
N CYS A 118 -7.95 -19.23 2.72
CA CYS A 118 -7.00 -19.02 1.62
C CYS A 118 -6.58 -20.34 0.97
N THR A 119 -6.28 -21.38 1.77
CA THR A 119 -5.88 -22.68 1.24
C THR A 119 -7.00 -23.31 0.41
N ARG A 120 -8.24 -23.31 0.93
CA ARG A 120 -9.42 -23.85 0.23
C ARG A 120 -9.63 -23.19 -1.13
N ARG A 121 -9.57 -21.86 -1.20
CA ARG A 121 -9.77 -21.12 -2.46
C ARG A 121 -8.63 -21.31 -3.45
N ILE A 122 -7.38 -21.35 -2.97
CA ILE A 122 -6.23 -21.69 -3.83
C ILE A 122 -6.43 -23.07 -4.46
N ASP A 123 -6.87 -24.06 -3.70
CA ASP A 123 -7.09 -25.41 -4.20
C ASP A 123 -8.25 -25.47 -5.22
N LEU A 124 -9.33 -24.70 -4.98
CA LEU A 124 -10.45 -24.56 -5.90
C LEU A 124 -10.00 -23.97 -7.25
N LEU A 125 -9.36 -22.80 -7.22
CA LEU A 125 -8.94 -22.07 -8.42
C LEU A 125 -7.89 -22.84 -9.23
N ARG A 126 -7.01 -23.60 -8.56
CA ARG A 126 -6.07 -24.52 -9.23
C ARG A 126 -6.78 -25.70 -9.90
N GLY A 127 -7.88 -26.16 -9.32
CA GLY A 127 -8.74 -27.20 -9.89
C GLY A 127 -9.47 -26.71 -11.13
N GLU A 128 -10.04 -25.50 -11.07
CA GLU A 128 -10.75 -24.86 -12.19
C GLU A 128 -9.83 -24.55 -13.37
N SER A 129 -8.57 -24.17 -13.09
CA SER A 129 -7.57 -23.91 -14.15
C SER A 129 -7.14 -25.17 -14.93
N ARG A 130 -7.53 -26.37 -14.48
CA ARG A 130 -7.13 -27.66 -15.10
C ARG A 130 -8.20 -28.23 -16.04
N THR A 131 -9.42 -27.69 -16.01
CA THR A 131 -10.56 -28.10 -16.85
C THR A 131 -10.74 -27.18 -18.03
#